data_AF-A0AAV5W1E0-F1
#
_entry.id   AF-A0AAV5W1E0-F1
#
_cell.length_a   1.000
_cell.length_b   1.000
_cell.length_c   1.000
_cell.angle_alpha   90.00
_cell.angle_beta   90.00
_cell.angle_gamma   90.00
#
_symmetry.space_group_name_H-M   'P 1'
#
loop_
_entity.id
_entity.type
_entity.pdbx_description
1 polymer ?
#
loop_
_entity_poly.entity_id
_entity_poly.type
_entity_poly.pdbx_seq_one_letter_code
_entity_poly.pdbx_strand_id
1 'polypeptide(L)'
;ISASIVSIMAIVNIWILPVFISFYSVLTLLICYSICAIYGHAPPRWPNLNDIKRFAPESGMHCMMMNHLANMFSIWVYLKHREILSYLGPTHSRWRSLSFFTMLIGFWASFSIQISANFPVSNDYSNLLKVDSFQSYKIQSIEGWANLSSNLLISMYITLHALISLSVVDPSVPRK
;
A
#
# COMPACT_ATOMS: atom_id res chain seq x y z
N ILE A 1 30.41 -10.84 10.98
CA ILE A 1 30.10 -9.42 10.66
C ILE A 1 28.84 -9.28 9.77
N SER A 2 28.35 -10.33 9.09
CA SER A 2 27.55 -10.13 7.87
C SER A 2 26.02 -9.98 7.95
N ALA A 3 25.29 -10.49 8.96
CA ALA A 3 23.81 -10.39 8.99
C ALA A 3 23.29 -9.33 9.98
N SER A 4 23.85 -9.28 11.19
CA SER A 4 23.39 -8.33 12.22
C SER A 4 23.67 -6.88 11.85
N ILE A 5 24.81 -6.57 11.22
CA ILE A 5 25.16 -5.19 10.88
C ILE A 5 24.26 -4.66 9.76
N VAL A 6 23.99 -5.47 8.74
CA VAL A 6 23.04 -5.10 7.67
C VAL A 6 21.64 -4.91 8.25
N SER A 7 21.22 -5.78 9.17
CA SER A 7 19.92 -5.64 9.83
C SER A 7 19.84 -4.38 10.70
N ILE A 8 20.92 -4.01 11.40
CA ILE A 8 21.00 -2.79 12.21
C ILE A 8 21.02 -1.54 11.31
N MET A 9 21.83 -1.52 10.25
CA MET A 9 21.86 -0.40 9.29
C MET A 9 20.52 -0.24 8.54
N ALA A 10 19.87 -1.35 8.20
CA ALA A 10 18.53 -1.33 7.60
C ALA A 10 17.48 -0.77 8.56
N ILE A 11 17.58 -1.09 9.86
CA ILE A 11 16.70 -0.54 10.90
C ILE A 11 16.91 0.98 11.05
N VAL A 12 18.16 1.44 11.03
CA VAL A 12 18.49 2.86 11.12
C VAL A 12 17.86 3.65 9.96
N ASN A 13 17.82 3.12 8.74
CA ASN A 13 17.26 3.86 7.59
C ASN A 13 15.81 3.50 7.23
N ILE A 14 15.02 2.92 8.16
CA ILE A 14 13.62 2.54 7.88
C ILE A 14 12.76 3.74 7.41
N TRP A 15 13.09 4.96 7.84
CA TRP A 15 12.38 6.19 7.43
C TRP A 15 12.54 6.53 5.94
N ILE A 16 13.54 5.99 5.24
CA ILE A 16 13.74 6.26 3.80
C ILE A 16 12.68 5.52 2.97
N LEU A 17 12.27 4.34 3.42
CA LEU A 17 11.33 3.49 2.68
C LEU A 17 9.96 4.15 2.42
N PRO A 18 9.27 4.78 3.39
CA PRO A 18 8.00 5.46 3.12
C PRO A 18 8.17 6.69 2.21
N VAL A 19 9.30 7.40 2.29
CA VAL A 19 9.62 8.50 1.36
C VAL A 19 9.75 7.98 -0.07
N PHE A 20 10.45 6.85 -0.24
CA PHE A 20 10.59 6.19 -1.52
C PHE A 20 9.25 5.70 -2.08
N ILE A 21 8.42 5.07 -1.24
CA ILE A 21 7.05 4.64 -1.62
C ILE A 21 6.21 5.84 -2.07
N SER A 22 6.26 6.96 -1.35
CA SER A 22 5.54 8.19 -1.72
C SER A 22 6.05 8.80 -3.02
N PHE A 23 7.36 8.80 -3.25
CA PHE A 23 7.92 9.29 -4.51
C PHE A 23 7.50 8.39 -5.69
N TYR A 24 7.59 7.07 -5.49
CA TYR A 24 7.22 6.09 -6.50
C TYR A 24 5.72 6.13 -6.85
N SER A 25 4.84 6.43 -5.88
CA SER A 25 3.39 6.58 -6.14
C SER A 25 3.09 7.82 -6.99
N VAL A 26 3.75 8.95 -6.73
CA VAL A 26 3.64 10.16 -7.58
C VAL A 26 4.16 9.87 -8.98
N LEU A 27 5.31 9.20 -9.10
CA LEU A 27 5.87 8.81 -10.39
C LEU A 27 4.92 7.89 -11.17
N THR A 28 4.28 6.94 -10.48
CA THR A 28 3.25 6.06 -11.06
C THR A 28 2.11 6.86 -11.66
N LEU A 29 1.57 7.83 -10.93
CA LEU A 29 0.48 8.69 -11.42
C LEU A 29 0.92 9.53 -12.62
N LEU A 30 2.11 10.12 -12.57
CA LEU A 30 2.64 10.93 -13.67
C LEU A 30 2.86 10.13 -14.95
N ILE A 31 3.43 8.93 -14.85
CA ILE A 31 3.65 8.05 -16.00
C ILE A 31 2.32 7.62 -16.61
N CYS A 32 1.38 7.13 -15.79
CA CYS A 32 0.08 6.69 -16.27
C CYS A 32 -0.72 7.84 -16.90
N TYR A 33 -0.68 9.04 -16.30
CA TYR A 33 -1.33 10.21 -16.85
C TYR A 33 -0.69 10.67 -18.17
N SER A 34 0.65 10.66 -18.26
CA SER A 34 1.36 11.03 -19.49
C SER A 34 0.97 10.12 -20.64
N ILE A 35 0.87 8.81 -20.40
CA ILE A 35 0.39 7.84 -21.39
C ILE A 35 -1.06 8.17 -21.79
N CYS A 36 -1.94 8.36 -20.81
CA CYS A 36 -3.34 8.70 -21.05
C CYS A 36 -3.51 9.98 -21.91
N ALA A 37 -2.66 10.99 -21.68
CA ALA A 37 -2.64 12.23 -22.46
C ALA A 37 -2.10 12.03 -23.89
N ILE A 38 -1.05 11.22 -24.07
CA ILE A 38 -0.48 10.91 -25.40
C ILE A 38 -1.49 10.17 -26.28
N TYR A 39 -2.25 9.23 -25.71
CA TYR A 39 -3.28 8.47 -26.43
C TYR A 39 -4.61 9.22 -26.56
N GLY A 40 -4.74 10.41 -25.97
CA GLY A 40 -5.97 11.21 -26.02
C GLY A 40 -7.16 10.60 -25.25
N HIS A 41 -6.89 9.68 -24.32
CA HIS A 41 -7.91 8.98 -23.53
C HIS A 41 -8.48 9.85 -22.39
N ALA A 42 -7.75 10.89 -21.97
CA ALA A 42 -8.23 11.87 -21.00
C ALA A 42 -8.03 13.30 -21.52
N PRO A 43 -8.97 14.22 -21.22
CA PRO A 43 -8.76 15.63 -21.48
C PRO A 43 -7.55 16.15 -20.70
N PRO A 44 -6.81 17.16 -21.22
CA PRO A 44 -5.65 17.78 -20.57
C PRO A 44 -6.07 18.67 -19.38
N ARG A 45 -6.79 18.07 -18.43
CA ARG A 45 -7.20 18.62 -17.15
C ARG A 45 -6.55 17.79 -16.03
N TRP A 46 -6.84 18.13 -14.78
CA TRP A 46 -6.38 17.39 -13.61
C TRP A 46 -6.58 15.86 -13.77
N PRO A 47 -5.55 15.04 -13.45
CA PRO A 47 -5.60 13.60 -13.60
C PRO A 47 -6.74 13.02 -12.79
N ASN A 48 -7.70 12.41 -13.49
CA ASN A 48 -8.74 11.61 -12.85
C ASN A 48 -8.28 10.16 -12.83
N LEU A 49 -8.16 9.56 -11.64
CA LEU A 49 -7.70 8.18 -11.49
C LEU A 49 -8.61 7.18 -12.23
N ASN A 50 -9.89 7.50 -12.34
CA ASN A 50 -10.85 6.63 -13.03
C ASN A 50 -10.57 6.53 -14.53
N ASP A 51 -10.02 7.58 -15.15
CA ASP A 51 -9.71 7.58 -16.57
C ASP A 51 -8.46 6.72 -16.85
N ILE A 52 -7.48 6.74 -15.94
CA ILE A 52 -6.26 5.91 -15.99
C ILE A 52 -6.57 4.40 -15.87
N LYS A 53 -7.57 4.03 -15.08
CA LYS A 53 -7.93 2.62 -14.88
C LYS A 53 -8.79 2.05 -16.01
N ARG A 54 -9.31 2.89 -16.89
CA ARG A 54 -10.38 2.51 -17.83
C ARG A 54 -9.87 1.90 -19.13
N PHE A 55 -8.80 2.44 -19.70
CA PHE A 55 -8.32 2.03 -21.02
C PHE A 55 -6.99 1.29 -20.93
N ALA A 56 -6.72 0.45 -21.93
CA ALA A 56 -5.41 -0.16 -22.12
C ALA A 56 -4.60 0.69 -23.12
N PRO A 57 -3.27 0.84 -22.94
CA PRO A 57 -2.36 0.08 -22.07
C PRO A 57 -2.16 0.62 -20.64
N GLU A 58 -2.68 1.79 -20.31
CA GLU A 58 -2.41 2.50 -19.05
C GLU A 58 -2.92 1.74 -17.81
N SER A 59 -4.08 1.08 -17.90
CA SER A 59 -4.65 0.27 -16.82
C SER A 59 -3.73 -0.90 -16.42
N GLY A 60 -3.09 -1.53 -17.40
CA GLY A 60 -2.13 -2.62 -17.17
C GLY A 60 -0.86 -2.13 -16.48
N MET A 61 -0.31 -0.99 -16.92
CA MET A 61 0.85 -0.38 -16.27
C MET A 61 0.52 0.08 -14.85
N HIS A 62 -0.64 0.71 -14.66
CA HIS A 62 -1.12 1.13 -13.35
C HIS A 62 -1.24 -0.08 -12.40
N CYS A 63 -1.81 -1.18 -12.86
CA CYS A 63 -1.92 -2.42 -12.10
C CYS A 63 -0.54 -2.95 -11.66
N MET A 64 0.42 -3.07 -12.59
CA MET A 64 1.77 -3.54 -12.27
C MET A 64 2.46 -2.63 -11.24
N MET A 65 2.37 -1.31 -11.41
CA MET A 65 2.99 -0.35 -10.51
C MET A 65 2.33 -0.34 -9.11
N MET A 66 1.01 -0.48 -9.04
CA MET A 66 0.28 -0.61 -7.77
C MET A 66 0.58 -1.91 -7.03
N ASN A 67 0.74 -3.02 -7.76
CA ASN A 67 1.20 -4.28 -7.16
C ASN A 67 2.63 -4.15 -6.59
N HIS A 68 3.52 -3.42 -7.29
CA HIS A 68 4.86 -3.15 -6.78
C HIS A 68 4.83 -2.28 -5.51
N LEU A 69 3.99 -1.24 -5.49
CA LEU A 69 3.74 -0.41 -4.31
C LEU A 69 3.20 -1.23 -3.13
N ALA A 70 2.25 -2.11 -3.37
CA ALA A 70 1.69 -2.98 -2.34
C ALA A 70 2.75 -3.91 -1.71
N ASN A 71 3.66 -4.44 -2.55
CA ASN A 71 4.78 -5.24 -2.07
C ASN A 71 5.76 -4.42 -1.23
N MET A 72 6.14 -3.21 -1.70
CA MET A 72 7.00 -2.33 -0.92
C MET A 72 6.37 -1.92 0.41
N PHE A 73 5.07 -1.63 0.41
CA PHE A 73 4.30 -1.35 1.62
C PHE A 73 4.29 -2.56 2.58
N SER A 74 4.13 -3.78 2.07
CA SER A 74 4.21 -5.00 2.89
C SER A 74 5.59 -5.15 3.55
N ILE A 75 6.67 -4.95 2.78
CA ILE A 75 8.04 -4.96 3.32
C ILE A 75 8.21 -3.90 4.41
N TRP A 76 7.68 -2.69 4.19
CA TRP A 76 7.72 -1.61 5.17
C TRP A 76 7.02 -1.98 6.48
N VAL A 77 5.81 -2.54 6.39
CA VAL A 77 5.03 -2.98 7.55
C VAL A 77 5.80 -4.01 8.36
N TYR A 78 6.46 -4.96 7.70
CA TYR A 78 7.30 -5.96 8.35
C TYR A 78 8.50 -5.33 9.07
N LEU A 79 9.23 -4.43 8.40
CA LEU A 79 10.39 -3.76 8.99
C LEU A 79 9.99 -2.92 10.21
N LYS A 80 8.86 -2.22 10.14
CA LYS A 80 8.32 -1.46 11.28
C LYS A 80 7.93 -2.33 12.46
N HIS A 81 7.32 -3.49 12.22
CA HIS A 81 7.08 -4.47 13.26
C HIS A 81 8.39 -4.92 13.93
N ARG A 82 9.43 -5.21 13.15
CA ARG A 82 10.75 -5.62 13.65
C ARG A 82 11.44 -4.52 14.46
N GLU A 83 11.33 -3.27 14.02
CA GLU A 83 11.84 -2.10 14.74
C GLU A 83 11.17 -1.98 16.11
N ILE A 84 9.83 -2.04 16.17
CA ILE A 84 9.07 -2.02 17.42
C ILE A 84 9.52 -3.16 18.36
N LEU A 85 9.68 -4.38 17.85
CA LEU A 85 10.18 -5.51 18.65
C LEU A 85 11.60 -5.31 19.18
N SER A 86 12.43 -4.53 18.50
CA SER A 86 13.79 -4.24 18.98
C SER A 86 13.79 -3.28 20.17
N TYR A 87 12.83 -2.36 20.23
CA TYR A 87 12.66 -1.42 21.34
C TYR A 87 11.87 -2.01 22.51
N LEU A 88 10.91 -2.90 22.23
CA LEU A 88 10.18 -3.63 23.26
C LEU A 88 11.00 -4.81 23.76
N GLY A 89 11.69 -4.60 24.88
CA GLY A 89 12.37 -5.66 25.61
C GLY A 89 11.47 -6.86 25.98
N PRO A 90 12.04 -7.97 26.47
CA PRO A 90 11.34 -9.24 26.67
C PRO A 90 10.18 -9.20 27.68
N THR A 91 10.06 -8.15 28.47
CA THR A 91 9.07 -7.98 29.56
C THR A 91 7.67 -7.55 29.10
N HIS A 92 7.51 -7.02 27.89
CA HIS A 92 6.25 -6.41 27.43
C HIS A 92 5.45 -7.29 26.45
N SER A 93 4.98 -8.45 26.94
CA SER A 93 4.25 -9.46 26.13
C SER A 93 2.98 -8.93 25.43
N ARG A 94 2.18 -8.07 26.09
CA ARG A 94 0.94 -7.52 25.50
C ARG A 94 1.19 -6.63 24.28
N TRP A 95 2.18 -5.75 24.36
CA TRP A 95 2.53 -4.82 23.29
C TRP A 95 3.19 -5.53 22.10
N ARG A 96 3.93 -6.61 22.37
CA ARG A 96 4.45 -7.52 21.34
C ARG A 96 3.32 -8.19 20.55
N SER A 97 2.30 -8.68 21.25
CA SER A 97 1.10 -9.25 20.60
C SER A 97 0.35 -8.18 19.78
N LEU A 98 0.16 -6.98 20.34
CA LEU A 98 -0.48 -5.87 19.63
C LEU A 98 0.28 -5.49 18.36
N SER A 99 1.62 -5.40 18.41
CA SER A 99 2.47 -5.13 17.25
C SER A 99 2.32 -6.20 16.16
N PHE A 100 2.18 -7.47 16.54
CA PHE A 100 1.92 -8.55 15.60
C PHE A 100 0.54 -8.41 14.95
N PHE A 101 -0.51 -8.09 15.70
CA PHE A 101 -1.83 -7.80 15.13
C PHE A 101 -1.81 -6.61 14.17
N THR A 102 -1.10 -5.54 14.51
CA THR A 102 -0.93 -4.38 13.62
C THR A 102 -0.21 -4.78 12.34
N MET A 103 0.81 -5.65 12.39
CA MET A 103 1.46 -6.18 11.20
C MET A 103 0.47 -6.96 10.30
N LEU A 104 -0.38 -7.81 10.88
CA LEU A 104 -1.39 -8.55 10.12
C LEU A 104 -2.39 -7.62 9.44
N ILE A 105 -2.84 -6.56 10.11
CA ILE A 105 -3.72 -5.54 9.52
C ILE A 105 -3.03 -4.87 8.33
N GLY A 106 -1.75 -4.52 8.45
CA GLY A 106 -0.97 -3.93 7.36
C GLY A 106 -0.79 -4.87 6.15
N PHE A 107 -0.57 -6.17 6.39
CA PHE A 107 -0.54 -7.16 5.31
C PHE A 107 -1.91 -7.34 4.63
N TRP A 108 -2.98 -7.36 5.41
CA TRP A 108 -4.33 -7.43 4.88
C TRP A 108 -4.69 -6.19 4.04
N ALA A 109 -4.19 -5.01 4.45
CA ALA A 109 -4.29 -3.79 3.66
C ALA A 109 -3.55 -3.90 2.32
N SER A 110 -2.29 -4.37 2.33
CA SER A 110 -1.50 -4.61 1.11
C SER A 110 -2.20 -5.58 0.15
N PHE A 111 -2.76 -6.67 0.68
CA PHE A 111 -3.52 -7.64 -0.09
C PHE A 111 -4.77 -7.02 -0.73
N SER A 112 -5.51 -6.19 0.01
CA SER A 112 -6.67 -5.46 -0.50
C SER A 112 -6.29 -4.48 -1.63
N ILE A 113 -5.14 -3.80 -1.53
CA ILE A 113 -4.62 -2.93 -2.60
C ILE A 113 -4.36 -3.75 -3.88
N GLN A 114 -3.75 -4.94 -3.76
CA GLN A 114 -3.50 -5.80 -4.91
C GLN A 114 -4.81 -6.27 -5.57
N ILE A 115 -5.83 -6.63 -4.78
CA ILE A 115 -7.14 -6.99 -5.34
C ILE A 115 -7.72 -5.79 -6.13
N SER A 116 -7.72 -4.60 -5.55
CA SER A 116 -8.21 -3.39 -6.24
C SER A 116 -7.44 -3.09 -7.53
N ALA A 117 -6.12 -3.29 -7.54
CA ALA A 117 -5.28 -3.05 -8.70
C ALA A 117 -5.52 -4.08 -9.84
N ASN A 118 -5.74 -5.35 -9.50
CA ASN A 118 -5.90 -6.43 -10.48
C ASN A 118 -7.32 -6.57 -11.03
N PHE A 119 -8.33 -6.01 -10.36
CA PHE A 119 -9.72 -6.00 -10.82
C PHE A 119 -10.21 -4.58 -11.13
N PRO A 120 -9.63 -3.86 -12.10
CA PRO A 120 -10.09 -2.52 -12.44
C PRO A 120 -11.48 -2.57 -13.10
N VAL A 121 -12.36 -1.66 -12.71
CA VAL A 121 -13.63 -1.37 -13.39
C VAL A 121 -13.32 -0.80 -14.78
N SER A 122 -13.19 -1.69 -15.76
CA SER A 122 -12.95 -1.33 -17.15
C SER A 122 -14.19 -1.65 -17.97
N ASN A 123 -14.92 -0.59 -18.34
CA ASN A 123 -16.16 -0.69 -19.14
C ASN A 123 -15.92 -1.12 -20.59
N ASP A 124 -14.67 -1.22 -21.06
CA ASP A 124 -14.36 -1.62 -22.44
C ASP A 124 -14.15 -3.13 -22.62
N TYR A 125 -13.68 -3.85 -21.60
CA TYR A 125 -13.59 -5.32 -21.68
C TYR A 125 -14.97 -5.98 -21.73
N SER A 126 -16.01 -5.37 -21.15
CA SER A 126 -17.40 -5.85 -21.28
C SER A 126 -17.91 -5.78 -22.72
N ASN A 127 -17.47 -4.80 -23.50
CA ASN A 127 -17.88 -4.64 -24.90
C ASN A 127 -17.10 -5.58 -25.84
N LEU A 128 -15.81 -5.83 -25.56
CA LEU A 128 -14.96 -6.73 -26.35
C LEU A 128 -15.22 -8.22 -26.10
N LEU A 129 -15.68 -8.59 -24.89
CA LEU A 129 -15.75 -9.98 -24.46
C LEU A 129 -17.20 -10.49 -24.25
N LYS A 130 -18.23 -9.70 -24.63
CA LYS A 130 -19.66 -9.99 -24.37
C LYS A 130 -19.88 -10.54 -22.94
N VAL A 131 -19.22 -9.93 -21.97
CA VAL A 131 -19.35 -10.35 -20.57
C VAL A 131 -20.70 -9.84 -20.08
N ASP A 132 -21.57 -10.77 -19.69
CA ASP A 132 -22.91 -10.47 -19.20
C ASP A 132 -22.87 -9.34 -18.17
N SER A 133 -23.85 -8.44 -18.25
CA SER A 133 -23.99 -7.26 -17.37
C SER A 133 -23.90 -7.60 -15.88
N PHE A 134 -24.30 -8.82 -15.50
CA PHE A 134 -24.19 -9.36 -14.15
C PHE A 134 -22.75 -9.57 -13.66
N GLN A 135 -21.84 -10.02 -14.54
CA GLN A 135 -20.44 -10.27 -14.17
C GLN A 135 -19.66 -8.95 -14.05
N SER A 136 -19.99 -7.95 -14.87
CA SER A 136 -19.45 -6.59 -14.73
C SER A 136 -19.83 -5.95 -13.39
N TYR A 137 -21.07 -6.15 -12.93
CA TYR A 137 -21.52 -5.69 -11.61
C TYR A 137 -20.77 -6.36 -10.46
N LYS A 138 -20.53 -7.68 -10.54
CA LYS A 138 -19.72 -8.41 -9.54
C LYS A 138 -18.30 -7.85 -9.44
N ILE A 139 -17.63 -7.60 -10.56
CA ILE A 139 -16.26 -7.07 -10.58
C ILE A 139 -16.21 -5.67 -9.94
N GLN A 140 -17.17 -4.80 -10.28
CA GLN A 140 -17.24 -3.45 -9.69
C GLN A 140 -17.48 -3.48 -8.18
N SER A 141 -18.30 -4.41 -7.70
CA SER A 141 -18.48 -4.60 -6.26
C SER A 141 -17.18 -5.05 -5.57
N ILE A 142 -16.42 -5.96 -6.17
CA ILE A 142 -15.16 -6.47 -5.60
C ILE A 142 -14.12 -5.35 -5.49
N GLU A 143 -13.93 -4.54 -6.55
CA GLU A 143 -13.00 -3.40 -6.49
C GLU A 143 -13.43 -2.39 -5.41
N GLY A 144 -14.73 -2.08 -5.34
CA GLY A 144 -15.29 -1.17 -4.34
C GLY A 144 -15.02 -1.65 -2.91
N TRP A 145 -15.27 -2.93 -2.63
CA TRP A 145 -14.98 -3.53 -1.33
C TRP A 145 -13.48 -3.55 -1.02
N ALA A 146 -12.62 -3.85 -1.99
CA ALA A 146 -11.18 -3.86 -1.82
C ALA A 146 -10.60 -2.45 -1.57
N ASN A 147 -11.14 -1.42 -2.23
CA ASN A 147 -10.78 -0.02 -1.98
C ASN A 147 -11.25 0.44 -0.60
N LEU A 148 -12.48 0.10 -0.21
CA LEU A 148 -12.99 0.42 1.12
C LEU A 148 -12.17 -0.28 2.21
N SER A 149 -11.90 -1.58 2.05
CA SER A 149 -11.11 -2.36 3.00
C SER A 149 -9.70 -1.81 3.12
N SER A 150 -8.99 -1.59 2.01
CA SER A 150 -7.63 -1.05 2.04
C SER A 150 -7.55 0.30 2.76
N ASN A 151 -8.43 1.26 2.45
CA ASN A 151 -8.45 2.56 3.12
C ASN A 151 -8.70 2.44 4.64
N LEU A 152 -9.68 1.63 5.03
CA LEU A 152 -10.01 1.42 6.44
C LEU A 152 -8.85 0.76 7.19
N LEU A 153 -8.23 -0.26 6.60
CA LEU A 153 -7.15 -1.02 7.21
C LEU A 153 -5.84 -0.21 7.28
N ILE A 154 -5.55 0.62 6.27
CA ILE A 154 -4.41 1.55 6.32
C ILE A 154 -4.62 2.55 7.46
N SER A 155 -5.82 3.12 7.60
CA SER A 155 -6.14 4.04 8.69
C SER A 155 -6.02 3.36 10.06
N MET A 156 -6.53 2.13 10.20
CA MET A 156 -6.36 1.31 11.41
C MET A 156 -4.90 1.00 11.70
N TYR A 157 -4.12 0.65 10.67
CA TYR A 157 -2.69 0.39 10.80
C TYR A 157 -1.95 1.61 11.32
N ILE A 158 -2.16 2.78 10.71
CA ILE A 158 -1.50 4.04 11.10
C ILE A 158 -1.85 4.41 12.54
N THR A 159 -3.13 4.35 12.91
CA THR A 159 -3.60 4.70 14.27
C THR A 159 -3.06 3.74 15.33
N LEU A 160 -3.15 2.43 15.11
CA LEU A 160 -2.60 1.43 16.04
C LEU A 160 -1.08 1.54 16.15
N HIS A 161 -0.40 1.73 15.03
CA HIS A 161 1.05 1.93 15.01
C HIS A 161 1.46 3.19 15.78
N ALA A 162 0.72 4.30 15.63
CA ALA A 162 0.96 5.53 16.37
C ALA A 162 0.78 5.32 17.89
N LEU A 163 -0.28 4.60 18.31
CA LEU A 163 -0.52 4.28 19.71
C LEU A 163 0.59 3.40 20.31
N ILE A 164 1.06 2.39 19.57
CA ILE A 164 2.20 1.58 19.98
C ILE A 164 3.45 2.44 20.09
N SER A 165 3.71 3.31 19.11
CA SER A 165 4.90 4.17 19.07
C SER A 165 4.93 5.15 20.25
N LEU A 166 3.79 5.68 20.68
CA LEU A 166 3.68 6.51 21.90
C LEU A 166 4.00 5.73 23.18
N SER A 167 3.73 4.42 23.16
CA SER A 167 3.93 3.52 24.30
C SER A 167 5.36 2.97 24.38
N VAL A 168 6.15 3.11 23.30
CA VAL A 168 7.58 2.78 23.30
C VAL A 168 8.32 3.87 24.07
N VAL A 169 8.98 3.46 25.16
CA VAL A 169 9.91 4.31 25.90
C VAL A 169 11.29 4.04 25.35
N ASP A 170 11.86 5.01 24.64
CA ASP A 170 13.23 4.93 24.15
C ASP A 170 14.20 5.03 25.34
N PRO A 171 14.98 3.98 25.65
CA PRO A 171 15.94 4.01 26.74
C PRO A 171 17.13 4.96 26.48
N SER A 172 17.33 5.42 25.23
CA SER A 172 18.42 6.32 24.84
C SER A 172 18.06 7.81 24.92
N VAL A 173 16.78 8.15 25.10
CA VAL A 173 16.31 9.53 25.21
C VAL A 173 15.84 9.80 26.64
N PRO A 174 16.63 10.51 27.48
CA PRO A 174 16.18 10.89 28.81
C PRO A 174 15.01 11.89 28.68
N ARG A 175 13.80 11.45 29.02
CA ARG A 175 12.66 12.36 29.19
C ARG A 175 12.83 13.02 30.56
N LYS A 176 13.07 14.34 30.55
CA LYS A 176 13.05 15.18 31.75
C LYS A 176 11.64 15.32 32.29
#